data_AF-A0A7U3VS43-F1
#
_entry.id   AF-A0A7U3VS43-F1
#
_cell.length_a   1.000
_cell.length_b   1.000
_cell.length_c   1.000
_cell.angle_alpha   90.00
_cell.angle_beta   90.00
_cell.angle_gamma   90.00
#
_symmetry.space_group_name_H-M   'P 1'
#
loop_
_entity.id
_entity.type
_entity.pdbx_description
1 polymer ?
#
loop_
_entity_poly.entity_id
_entity_poly.type
_entity_poly.pdbx_seq_one_letter_code
_entity_poly.pdbx_strand_id
1 'polypeptide(L)'
;MVTKSFAAAFITFFSVVGPPKVLLAFAHLARAHDRRQLRLIALLSSVVALAVGALAGFTAPWLLELFHISAPALQVAGGIIFFLYAISLVLGVRLGPDGPDDDRPDLVSGIRALLMPYVVSPLALTAILIEASERDSWTWRGTVVGAYDTVIAVDLACVLLLAPLLRRTHHTVIELLSRLLGLLLAAVGVDVVLDGLSALGVPGLGRGGH
;
A
#
# COMPACT_ATOMS: atom_id res chain seq x y z
N MET A 1 19.65 -12.80 -15.47
CA MET A 1 18.92 -13.05 -14.22
C MET A 1 19.29 -11.95 -13.24
N VAL A 2 18.43 -10.97 -13.01
CA VAL A 2 18.68 -9.97 -11.96
C VAL A 2 18.56 -10.73 -10.64
N THR A 3 19.67 -10.92 -9.94
CA THR A 3 19.64 -11.44 -8.58
C THR A 3 18.89 -10.41 -7.74
N LYS A 4 17.58 -10.61 -7.53
CA LYS A 4 16.79 -9.73 -6.67
C LYS A 4 17.44 -9.72 -5.29
N SER A 5 18.04 -8.59 -4.96
CA SER A 5 18.67 -8.33 -3.69
C SER A 5 17.65 -7.66 -2.77
N PHE A 6 18.00 -7.52 -1.49
CA PHE A 6 17.25 -6.69 -0.55
C PHE A 6 16.91 -5.31 -1.13
N ALA A 7 17.85 -4.69 -1.86
CA ALA A 7 17.65 -3.39 -2.49
C ALA A 7 16.53 -3.42 -3.55
N ALA A 8 16.43 -4.49 -4.34
CA ALA A 8 15.36 -4.63 -5.33
C ALA A 8 13.99 -4.75 -4.65
N ALA A 9 13.88 -5.61 -3.62
CA ALA A 9 12.65 -5.75 -2.84
C ALA A 9 12.27 -4.42 -2.16
N PHE A 10 13.26 -3.72 -1.58
CA PHE A 10 13.06 -2.41 -0.98
C PHE A 10 12.53 -1.39 -1.99
N ILE A 11 13.11 -1.30 -3.19
CA ILE A 11 12.66 -0.37 -4.24
C ILE A 11 11.22 -0.70 -4.66
N THR A 12 10.89 -1.99 -4.82
CA THR A 12 9.52 -2.44 -5.12
C THR A 12 8.55 -1.97 -4.05
N PHE A 13 8.82 -2.26 -2.77
CA PHE A 13 7.94 -1.85 -1.68
C PHE A 13 7.90 -0.33 -1.49
N PHE A 14 9.01 0.37 -1.67
CA PHE A 14 9.06 1.84 -1.59
C PHE A 14 8.21 2.47 -2.69
N SER A 15 8.25 1.93 -3.91
CA SER A 15 7.40 2.40 -5.01
C SER A 15 5.90 2.09 -4.76
N VAL A 16 5.60 0.92 -4.21
CA VAL A 16 4.23 0.43 -3.98
C VAL A 16 3.56 1.01 -2.74
N VAL A 17 4.30 1.21 -1.65
CA VAL A 17 3.76 1.66 -0.35
C VAL A 17 4.13 3.10 -0.03
N GLY A 18 5.27 3.57 -0.53
CA GLY A 18 6.09 4.56 0.14
C GLY A 18 5.49 5.94 0.46
N PRO A 19 6.35 6.87 0.93
CA PRO A 19 5.92 7.99 1.76
C PRO A 19 4.80 8.85 1.16
N PRO A 20 4.78 9.20 -0.14
CA PRO A 20 3.74 10.06 -0.69
C PRO A 20 2.31 9.57 -0.46
N LYS A 21 2.08 8.24 -0.54
CA LYS A 21 0.75 7.62 -0.36
C LYS A 21 0.30 7.72 1.09
N VAL A 22 1.18 7.29 1.99
CA VAL A 22 0.98 7.35 3.43
C VAL A 22 0.77 8.78 3.91
N LEU A 23 1.62 9.71 3.46
CA LEU A 23 1.55 11.10 3.88
C LEU A 23 0.23 11.75 3.49
N LEU A 24 -0.29 11.46 2.28
CA LEU A 24 -1.58 12.00 1.86
C LEU A 24 -2.74 11.43 2.69
N ALA A 25 -2.75 10.11 2.94
CA ALA A 25 -3.74 9.51 3.85
C ALA A 25 -3.68 10.14 5.25
N PHE A 26 -2.46 10.35 5.76
CA PHE A 26 -2.22 10.96 7.05
C PHE A 26 -2.61 12.44 7.07
N ALA A 27 -2.41 13.19 5.98
CA ALA A 27 -2.81 14.60 5.85
C ALA A 27 -4.32 14.78 6.02
N HIS A 28 -5.12 13.85 5.49
CA HIS A 28 -6.57 13.84 5.66
C HIS A 28 -6.96 13.61 7.13
N LEU A 29 -6.28 12.68 7.82
CA LEU A 29 -6.51 12.37 9.24
C LEU A 29 -6.02 13.46 10.21
N ALA A 30 -4.92 14.14 9.85
CA ALA A 30 -4.28 15.19 10.64
C ALA A 30 -5.18 16.38 10.93
N ARG A 31 -6.24 16.56 10.14
CA ARG A 31 -7.24 17.62 10.31
C ARG A 31 -8.32 17.28 11.34
N ALA A 32 -8.62 15.99 11.51
CA ALA A 32 -9.69 15.54 12.39
C ALA A 32 -9.20 15.18 13.80
N HIS A 33 -7.90 14.98 14.00
CA HIS A 33 -7.36 14.46 15.26
C HIS A 33 -6.27 15.34 15.87
N ASP A 34 -6.15 15.27 17.20
CA ASP A 34 -5.10 15.96 17.95
C ASP A 34 -3.72 15.32 17.73
N ARG A 35 -2.64 16.09 17.94
CA ARG A 35 -1.25 15.64 17.71
C ARG A 35 -0.91 14.31 18.39
N ARG A 36 -1.41 14.10 19.61
CA ARG A 36 -1.15 12.89 20.38
C ARG A 36 -1.90 11.69 19.80
N GLN A 37 -3.18 11.86 19.45
CA GLN A 37 -4.00 10.83 18.81
C GLN A 37 -3.41 10.46 17.45
N LEU A 38 -3.00 11.46 16.67
CA LEU A 38 -2.46 11.26 15.34
C LEU A 38 -1.15 10.44 15.33
N ARG A 39 -0.25 10.70 16.29
CA ARG A 39 0.96 9.89 16.49
C ARG A 39 0.64 8.46 16.90
N LEU A 40 -0.37 8.29 17.76
CA LEU A 40 -0.80 6.97 18.22
C LEU A 40 -1.43 6.18 17.07
N ILE A 41 -2.25 6.81 16.24
CA ILE A 41 -2.81 6.24 15.02
C ILE A 41 -1.69 5.79 14.08
N ALA A 42 -0.69 6.65 13.80
CA ALA A 42 0.46 6.28 12.98
C ALA A 42 1.18 5.04 13.53
N LEU A 43 1.53 5.06 14.81
CA LEU A 43 2.29 3.98 15.43
C LEU A 43 1.51 2.66 15.46
N LEU A 44 0.24 2.69 15.83
CA LEU A 44 -0.62 1.49 15.86
C LEU A 44 -0.84 0.95 14.46
N SER A 45 -1.16 1.79 13.48
CA SER A 45 -1.33 1.36 12.09
C SER A 45 -0.05 0.77 11.52
N SER A 46 1.12 1.36 11.81
CA SER A 46 2.42 0.79 11.40
C SER A 46 2.68 -0.56 12.06
N VAL A 47 2.41 -0.72 13.36
CA VAL A 47 2.59 -2.02 14.05
C VAL A 47 1.70 -3.11 13.45
N VAL A 48 0.43 -2.79 13.14
CA VAL A 48 -0.46 -3.74 12.48
C VAL A 48 0.01 -4.05 11.05
N ALA A 49 0.49 -3.05 10.30
CA ALA A 49 1.06 -3.26 8.97
C ALA A 49 2.26 -4.20 9.00
N LEU A 50 3.19 -4.01 9.95
CA LEU A 50 4.34 -4.90 10.18
C LEU A 50 3.87 -6.32 10.51
N ALA A 51 2.90 -6.47 11.42
CA ALA A 51 2.38 -7.78 11.80
C ALA A 51 1.71 -8.51 10.64
N VAL A 52 0.87 -7.82 9.86
CA VAL A 52 0.19 -8.38 8.68
C VAL A 52 1.19 -8.69 7.58
N GLY A 53 2.14 -7.79 7.31
CA GLY A 53 3.20 -7.99 6.32
C GLY A 53 4.09 -9.17 6.67
N ALA A 54 4.55 -9.28 7.91
CA ALA A 54 5.32 -10.42 8.38
C ALA A 54 4.54 -11.73 8.23
N LEU A 55 3.28 -11.76 8.70
CA LEU A 55 2.43 -12.95 8.57
C LEU A 55 2.28 -13.34 7.09
N ALA A 56 1.88 -12.40 6.24
CA ALA A 56 1.71 -12.64 4.81
C ALA A 56 3.00 -13.10 4.14
N GLY A 57 4.15 -12.45 4.40
CA GLY A 57 5.44 -12.81 3.81
C GLY A 57 5.92 -14.20 4.21
N PHE A 58 5.77 -14.62 5.47
CA PHE A 58 6.19 -15.96 5.90
C PHE A 58 5.25 -17.07 5.42
N THR A 59 3.95 -16.76 5.30
CA THR A 59 2.90 -17.69 4.88
C THR A 59 2.62 -17.67 3.38
N ALA A 60 3.30 -16.81 2.60
CA ALA A 60 2.93 -16.53 1.21
C ALA A 60 2.84 -17.78 0.32
N PRO A 61 3.83 -18.69 0.31
CA PRO A 61 3.76 -19.86 -0.57
C PRO A 61 2.62 -20.80 -0.18
N TRP A 62 2.40 -20.97 1.12
CA TRP A 62 1.32 -21.80 1.65
C TRP A 62 -0.05 -21.23 1.31
N LEU A 63 -0.20 -19.89 1.37
CA LEU A 63 -1.45 -19.23 1.04
C LEU A 63 -1.76 -19.37 -0.46
N LEU A 64 -0.78 -19.15 -1.33
CA LEU A 64 -0.95 -19.31 -2.78
C LEU A 64 -1.27 -20.76 -3.16
N GLU A 65 -0.61 -21.73 -2.54
CA GLU A 65 -0.85 -23.15 -2.77
C GLU A 65 -2.24 -23.57 -2.27
N LEU A 66 -2.62 -23.17 -1.06
CA LEU A 66 -3.92 -23.50 -0.47
C LEU A 66 -5.09 -23.03 -1.35
N PHE A 67 -5.03 -21.79 -1.82
CA PHE A 67 -6.08 -21.21 -2.67
C PHE A 67 -5.90 -21.50 -4.16
N HIS A 68 -4.83 -22.21 -4.56
CA HIS A 68 -4.49 -22.47 -5.97
C HIS A 68 -4.44 -21.18 -6.81
N ILE A 69 -3.91 -20.08 -6.22
CA ILE A 69 -3.84 -18.77 -6.85
C ILE A 69 -2.47 -18.59 -7.50
N SER A 70 -2.46 -18.25 -8.79
CA SER A 70 -1.23 -17.91 -9.50
C SER A 70 -0.77 -16.48 -9.20
N ALA A 71 0.55 -16.25 -9.18
CA ALA A 71 1.10 -14.90 -8.99
C ALA A 71 0.56 -13.88 -10.02
N PRO A 72 0.39 -14.21 -11.32
CA PRO A 72 -0.23 -13.30 -12.29
C PRO A 72 -1.70 -12.96 -11.97
N ALA A 73 -2.50 -13.93 -11.52
CA ALA A 73 -3.87 -13.67 -11.11
C ALA A 73 -3.93 -12.73 -9.90
N LEU A 74 -3.00 -12.89 -8.96
CA LEU A 74 -2.87 -11.99 -7.82
C LEU A 74 -2.45 -10.57 -8.26
N GLN A 75 -1.56 -10.42 -9.25
CA GLN A 75 -1.24 -9.12 -9.84
C GLN A 75 -2.47 -8.43 -10.43
N VAL A 76 -3.27 -9.15 -11.24
CA VAL A 76 -4.49 -8.60 -11.83
C VAL A 76 -5.47 -8.15 -10.73
N ALA A 77 -5.73 -9.01 -9.74
CA ALA A 77 -6.64 -8.67 -8.64
C ALA A 77 -6.12 -7.47 -7.81
N GLY A 78 -4.84 -7.48 -7.43
CA GLY A 78 -4.20 -6.39 -6.68
C GLY A 78 -4.21 -5.08 -7.45
N GLY A 79 -3.91 -5.12 -8.74
CA GLY A 79 -3.95 -3.97 -9.65
C GLY A 79 -5.35 -3.38 -9.79
N ILE A 80 -6.39 -4.22 -9.93
CA ILE A 80 -7.79 -3.76 -10.00
C ILE A 80 -8.21 -3.07 -8.70
N ILE A 81 -7.98 -3.69 -7.53
CA ILE A 81 -8.38 -3.09 -6.26
C ILE A 81 -7.60 -1.79 -6.02
N PHE A 82 -6.31 -1.76 -6.39
CA PHE A 82 -5.50 -0.54 -6.31
C PHE A 82 -5.96 0.57 -7.26
N PHE A 83 -6.36 0.23 -8.47
CA PHE A 83 -6.94 1.15 -9.43
C PHE A 83 -8.25 1.76 -8.92
N LEU A 84 -9.12 0.95 -8.30
CA LEU A 84 -10.35 1.43 -7.67
C LEU A 84 -10.06 2.39 -6.51
N TYR A 85 -9.06 2.07 -5.68
CA TYR A 85 -8.57 2.99 -4.64
C TYR A 85 -8.06 4.31 -5.22
N ALA A 86 -7.29 4.24 -6.30
CA ALA A 86 -6.79 5.42 -6.99
C ALA A 86 -7.93 6.30 -7.54
N ILE A 87 -8.96 5.70 -8.14
CA ILE A 87 -10.18 6.40 -8.57
C ILE A 87 -10.85 7.10 -7.39
N SER A 88 -10.94 6.46 -6.23
CA SER A 88 -11.59 7.04 -5.06
C SER A 88 -10.87 8.30 -4.57
N LEU A 89 -9.53 8.35 -4.68
CA LEU A 89 -8.75 9.55 -4.40
C LEU A 89 -9.02 10.68 -5.41
N VAL A 90 -9.19 10.36 -6.69
CA VAL A 90 -9.48 11.35 -7.75
C VAL A 90 -10.89 11.92 -7.60
N LEU A 91 -11.86 11.06 -7.31
CA LEU A 91 -13.27 11.41 -7.17
C LEU A 91 -13.62 11.93 -5.77
N GLY A 92 -12.72 11.81 -4.79
CA GLY A 92 -12.98 12.16 -3.40
C GLY A 92 -13.99 11.23 -2.72
N VAL A 93 -14.19 10.03 -3.26
CA VAL A 93 -15.11 9.02 -2.70
C VAL A 93 -14.38 8.22 -1.63
N ARG A 94 -15.02 8.00 -0.48
CA ARG A 94 -14.50 7.12 0.55
C ARG A 94 -14.87 5.68 0.21
N LEU A 95 -13.86 4.83 0.01
CA LEU A 95 -14.04 3.38 -0.08
C LEU A 95 -13.79 2.80 1.31
N GLY A 96 -14.84 2.22 1.93
CA GLY A 96 -14.80 1.67 3.28
C GLY A 96 -16.13 1.84 4.00
N PRO A 97 -16.36 1.17 5.14
CA PRO A 97 -17.62 1.29 5.86
C PRO A 97 -17.70 2.67 6.49
N ASP A 98 -18.31 3.61 5.78
CA ASP A 98 -19.06 4.71 6.37
C ASP A 98 -20.28 4.06 7.06
N GLY A 99 -20.19 3.88 8.38
CA GLY A 99 -21.40 3.88 9.18
C GLY A 99 -21.94 5.30 9.22
N PRO A 100 -23.26 5.52 9.06
CA PRO A 100 -23.85 6.82 9.33
C PRO A 100 -23.66 7.12 10.84
N ASP A 101 -23.42 8.38 11.19
CA ASP A 101 -23.39 8.91 12.56
C ASP A 101 -22.20 8.54 13.47
N ASP A 102 -20.99 9.02 13.19
CA ASP A 102 -20.09 9.34 14.30
C ASP A 102 -19.43 10.71 14.09
N ASP A 103 -20.11 11.75 14.57
CA ASP A 103 -19.62 13.14 14.69
C ASP A 103 -18.40 13.27 15.64
N ARG A 104 -17.76 12.14 16.01
CA ARG A 104 -16.56 12.12 16.84
C ARG A 104 -15.38 11.48 16.10
N PRO A 105 -14.26 12.22 15.93
CA PRO A 105 -13.00 11.65 15.46
C PRO A 105 -12.39 10.80 16.57
N ASP A 106 -12.96 9.62 16.77
CA ASP A 106 -12.49 8.66 17.75
C ASP A 106 -11.28 7.89 17.22
N LEU A 107 -10.40 7.52 18.15
CA LEU A 107 -9.11 6.87 17.89
C LEU A 107 -9.23 5.63 16.99
N VAL A 108 -10.31 4.87 17.16
CA VAL A 108 -10.61 3.63 16.41
C VAL A 108 -10.93 3.92 14.94
N SER A 109 -11.65 5.00 14.66
CA SER A 109 -11.97 5.43 13.29
C SER A 109 -10.71 5.87 12.55
N GLY A 110 -9.85 6.64 13.22
CA GLY A 110 -8.56 7.06 12.66
C GLY A 110 -7.61 5.88 12.37
N ILE A 111 -7.53 4.90 13.28
CA ILE A 111 -6.77 3.66 13.06
C ILE A 111 -7.32 2.91 11.85
N ARG A 112 -8.64 2.72 11.75
CA ARG A 112 -9.27 2.01 10.61
C ARG A 112 -8.99 2.69 9.27
N ALA A 113 -9.13 4.03 9.24
CA ALA A 113 -8.89 4.82 8.05
C ALA A 113 -7.42 4.80 7.59
N LEU A 114 -6.45 4.68 8.50
CA LEU A 114 -5.03 4.55 8.15
C LEU A 114 -4.60 3.10 7.92
N LEU A 115 -5.26 2.13 8.55
CA LEU A 115 -5.10 0.71 8.24
C LEU A 115 -5.50 0.40 6.81
N MET A 116 -6.51 1.08 6.25
CA MET A 116 -6.92 0.82 4.88
C MET A 116 -5.79 1.10 3.85
N PRO A 117 -5.09 2.23 3.85
CA PRO A 117 -3.92 2.45 3.00
C PRO A 117 -2.64 1.71 3.41
N TYR A 118 -2.53 1.17 4.62
CA TYR A 118 -1.33 0.42 5.06
C TYR A 118 -1.48 -1.11 4.96
N VAL A 119 -2.57 -1.65 5.52
CA VAL A 119 -2.89 -3.08 5.61
C VAL A 119 -3.75 -3.55 4.44
N VAL A 120 -4.66 -2.70 3.96
CA VAL A 120 -5.46 -2.96 2.76
C VAL A 120 -4.90 -2.17 1.57
N SER A 121 -3.60 -1.83 1.56
CA SER A 121 -2.95 -1.49 0.28
C SER A 121 -2.88 -2.81 -0.48
N PRO A 122 -3.87 -3.10 -1.36
CA PRO A 122 -4.01 -4.42 -1.93
C PRO A 122 -2.75 -4.73 -2.72
N LEU A 123 -2.19 -3.69 -3.35
CA LEU A 123 -0.94 -3.73 -4.09
C LEU A 123 0.27 -4.10 -3.21
N ALA A 124 0.34 -3.61 -1.97
CA ALA A 124 1.41 -3.96 -1.04
C ALA A 124 1.32 -5.42 -0.61
N LEU A 125 0.12 -5.88 -0.29
CA LEU A 125 -0.13 -7.27 0.09
C LEU A 125 0.11 -8.22 -1.09
N THR A 126 -0.28 -7.84 -2.31
CA THR A 126 0.04 -8.63 -3.50
C THR A 126 1.54 -8.65 -3.76
N ALA A 127 2.24 -7.52 -3.61
CA ALA A 127 3.68 -7.46 -3.79
C ALA A 127 4.41 -8.35 -2.79
N ILE A 128 4.04 -8.33 -1.50
CA ILE A 128 4.70 -9.18 -0.49
C ILE A 128 4.43 -10.66 -0.73
N LEU A 129 3.21 -11.03 -1.11
CA LEU A 129 2.87 -12.43 -1.42
C LEU A 129 3.63 -12.94 -2.64
N ILE A 130 3.75 -12.12 -3.69
CA ILE A 130 4.46 -12.49 -4.93
C ILE A 130 5.97 -12.56 -4.68
N GLU A 131 6.57 -11.52 -4.10
CA GLU A 131 8.01 -11.47 -3.84
C GLU A 131 8.43 -12.58 -2.88
N ALA A 132 7.69 -12.83 -1.80
CA ALA A 132 8.02 -13.89 -0.85
C ALA A 132 7.85 -15.30 -1.43
N SER A 133 7.00 -15.47 -2.46
CA SER A 133 6.77 -16.76 -3.12
C SER A 133 7.69 -17.03 -4.31
N GLU A 134 8.53 -16.07 -4.68
CA GLU A 134 9.43 -16.20 -5.82
C GLU A 134 10.56 -17.22 -5.56
N ARG A 135 10.91 -17.45 -4.29
CA ARG A 135 11.90 -18.46 -3.89
C ARG A 135 11.41 -19.23 -2.68
N ASP A 136 11.50 -20.54 -2.74
CA ASP A 136 11.19 -21.39 -1.60
C ASP A 136 12.37 -21.45 -0.61
N SER A 137 12.64 -20.32 0.04
CA SER A 137 13.68 -20.22 1.06
C SER A 137 13.25 -19.29 2.20
N TRP A 138 13.38 -19.78 3.43
CA TRP A 138 13.13 -19.00 4.64
C TRP A 138 14.02 -17.75 4.73
N THR A 139 15.26 -17.81 4.23
CA THR A 139 16.16 -16.64 4.21
C THR A 139 15.68 -15.56 3.24
N TRP A 140 15.09 -15.97 2.11
CA TRP A 140 14.50 -15.04 1.16
C TRP A 140 13.24 -14.38 1.72
N ARG A 141 12.34 -15.16 2.33
CA ARG A 141 11.14 -14.62 3.00
C ARG A 141 11.51 -13.59 4.07
N GLY A 142 12.53 -13.87 4.89
CA GLY A 142 13.05 -12.92 5.86
C GLY A 142 13.64 -11.65 5.23
N THR A 143 14.27 -11.76 4.05
CA THR A 143 14.78 -10.60 3.29
C THR A 143 13.64 -9.73 2.76
N VAL A 144 12.58 -10.35 2.22
CA VAL A 144 11.40 -9.65 1.70
C VAL A 144 10.64 -8.96 2.83
N VAL A 145 10.38 -9.65 3.94
CA VAL A 145 9.74 -9.07 5.13
C VAL A 145 10.59 -7.94 5.70
N GLY A 146 11.90 -8.13 5.84
CA GLY A 146 12.79 -7.07 6.32
C GLY A 146 12.82 -5.84 5.41
N ALA A 147 12.73 -6.01 4.08
CA ALA A 147 12.63 -4.91 3.13
C ALA A 147 11.31 -4.14 3.29
N TYR A 148 10.19 -4.87 3.39
CA TYR A 148 8.88 -4.28 3.67
C TYR A 148 8.88 -3.52 5.00
N ASP A 149 9.37 -4.13 6.08
CA ASP A 149 9.43 -3.53 7.41
C ASP A 149 10.27 -2.25 7.42
N THR A 150 11.38 -2.24 6.66
CA THR A 150 12.22 -1.05 6.50
C THR A 150 11.45 0.09 5.83
N VAL A 151 10.66 -0.21 4.80
CA VAL A 151 9.81 0.81 4.13
C VAL A 151 8.76 1.35 5.09
N ILE A 152 8.08 0.48 5.86
CA ILE A 152 7.10 0.92 6.87
C ILE A 152 7.76 1.82 7.94
N ALA A 153 8.97 1.48 8.38
CA ALA A 153 9.73 2.30 9.31
C ALA A 153 10.10 3.67 8.73
N VAL A 154 10.50 3.72 7.46
CA VAL A 154 10.76 4.97 6.73
C VAL A 154 9.49 5.80 6.61
N ASP A 155 8.36 5.19 6.24
CA ASP A 155 7.08 5.87 6.14
C ASP A 155 6.62 6.45 7.48
N LEU A 156 6.76 5.67 8.56
CA LEU A 156 6.46 6.13 9.92
C LEU A 156 7.37 7.31 10.30
N ALA A 157 8.67 7.24 10.02
CA ALA A 157 9.60 8.35 10.28
C ALA A 157 9.20 9.61 9.49
N CYS A 158 8.89 9.47 8.19
CA CYS A 158 8.43 10.58 7.36
C CYS A 158 7.14 11.19 7.92
N VAL A 159 6.17 10.37 8.31
CA VAL A 159 4.90 10.82 8.91
C VAL A 159 5.15 11.60 10.20
N LEU A 160 5.97 11.07 11.10
CA LEU A 160 6.25 11.72 12.39
C LEU A 160 6.98 13.06 12.22
N LEU A 161 7.90 13.15 11.27
CA LEU A 161 8.66 14.36 10.95
C LEU A 161 7.81 15.42 10.24
N LEU A 162 6.93 14.99 9.32
CA LEU A 162 6.13 15.87 8.46
C LEU A 162 4.74 16.18 9.04
N ALA A 163 4.32 15.51 10.12
CA ALA A 163 3.08 15.79 10.85
C ALA A 163 2.83 17.29 11.14
N PRO A 164 3.80 18.10 11.63
CA PRO A 164 3.57 19.53 11.85
C PRO A 164 3.40 20.33 10.56
N LEU A 165 4.04 19.93 9.45
CA LEU A 165 3.86 20.57 8.15
C LEU A 165 2.48 20.23 7.57
N LEU A 166 2.08 18.96 7.61
CA LEU A 166 0.81 18.48 7.07
C LEU A 166 -0.40 19.17 7.72
N ARG A 167 -0.32 19.51 9.01
CA ARG A 167 -1.36 20.28 9.72
C ARG A 167 -1.47 21.73 9.27
N ARG A 168 -0.39 22.31 8.72
CA ARG A 168 -0.36 23.69 8.21
C ARG A 168 -0.72 23.77 6.74
N THR A 169 -0.76 22.64 6.04
CA THR A 169 -1.11 22.59 4.62
C THR A 169 -2.60 22.89 4.42
N HIS A 170 -2.89 23.84 3.53
CA HIS A 170 -4.27 24.20 3.17
C HIS A 170 -5.03 23.01 2.56
N HIS A 171 -6.34 22.98 2.82
CA HIS A 171 -7.24 21.92 2.32
C HIS A 171 -7.14 21.72 0.80
N THR A 172 -7.15 22.82 0.06
CA THR A 172 -7.05 22.85 -1.40
C THR A 172 -5.77 22.16 -1.91
N VAL A 173 -4.63 22.35 -1.24
CA VAL A 173 -3.36 21.73 -1.67
C VAL A 173 -3.40 20.23 -1.46
N ILE A 174 -3.92 19.76 -0.32
CA ILE A 174 -4.07 18.32 -0.05
C ILE A 174 -5.01 17.66 -1.06
N GLU A 175 -6.09 18.34 -1.44
CA GLU A 175 -7.04 17.81 -2.41
C GLU A 175 -6.44 17.74 -3.82
N LEU A 176 -5.76 18.80 -4.27
CA LEU A 176 -5.05 18.81 -5.54
C LEU A 176 -3.98 17.71 -5.60
N LEU A 177 -3.17 17.56 -4.55
CA LEU A 177 -2.17 16.50 -4.46
C LEU A 177 -2.80 15.10 -4.44
N SER A 178 -3.95 14.93 -3.78
CA SER A 178 -4.68 13.66 -3.75
C SER A 178 -5.17 13.27 -5.14
N ARG A 179 -5.67 14.23 -5.93
CA ARG A 179 -6.11 14.00 -7.32
C ARG A 179 -4.94 13.68 -8.25
N LEU A 180 -3.83 14.40 -8.12
CA LEU A 180 -2.61 14.13 -8.89
C LEU A 180 -2.03 12.76 -8.55
N LEU A 181 -1.88 12.44 -7.27
CA LEU A 181 -1.42 11.12 -6.83
C LEU A 181 -2.40 10.05 -7.32
N GLY A 182 -3.70 10.24 -7.14
CA GLY A 182 -4.73 9.31 -7.61
C GLY A 182 -4.61 9.01 -9.11
N LEU A 183 -4.39 10.01 -9.95
CA LEU A 183 -4.16 9.80 -11.39
C LEU A 183 -2.91 8.94 -11.66
N LEU A 184 -1.81 9.20 -10.94
CA LEU A 184 -0.57 8.42 -11.07
C LEU A 184 -0.75 6.98 -10.57
N LEU A 185 -1.43 6.78 -9.44
CA LEU A 185 -1.71 5.46 -8.89
C LEU A 185 -2.65 4.65 -9.78
N ALA A 186 -3.59 5.32 -10.45
CA ALA A 186 -4.47 4.69 -11.41
C ALA A 186 -3.65 4.13 -12.60
N ALA A 187 -2.70 4.91 -13.12
CA ALA A 187 -1.78 4.44 -14.15
C ALA A 187 -0.97 3.22 -13.68
N VAL A 188 -0.42 3.26 -12.46
CA VAL A 188 0.31 2.11 -11.86
C VAL A 188 -0.59 0.88 -11.72
N GLY A 189 -1.86 1.06 -11.31
CA GLY A 189 -2.82 -0.04 -11.21
C GLY A 189 -3.09 -0.68 -12.58
N VAL A 190 -3.26 0.12 -13.62
CA VAL A 190 -3.42 -0.36 -15.00
C VAL A 190 -2.17 -1.13 -15.46
N ASP A 191 -0.97 -0.59 -15.22
CA ASP A 191 0.29 -1.26 -15.55
C ASP A 191 0.38 -2.65 -14.91
N VAL A 192 0.04 -2.76 -13.62
CA VAL A 192 0.05 -4.03 -12.89
C VAL A 192 -0.96 -5.02 -13.45
N VAL A 193 -2.15 -4.55 -13.86
CA VAL A 193 -3.15 -5.40 -14.52
C VAL A 193 -2.65 -5.90 -15.87
N LEU A 194 -2.06 -5.01 -16.68
CA LEU A 194 -1.51 -5.38 -17.99
C LEU A 194 -0.35 -6.37 -17.87
N ASP A 195 0.53 -6.19 -16.89
CA ASP A 195 1.62 -7.12 -16.59
C ASP A 195 1.08 -8.50 -16.17
N GLY A 196 0.07 -8.53 -15.29
CA GLY A 196 -0.60 -9.76 -14.89
C GLY A 196 -1.29 -10.49 -16.04
N LEU A 197 -2.01 -9.76 -16.91
CA LEU A 197 -2.65 -10.32 -18.10
C LEU A 197 -1.63 -10.85 -19.13
N SER A 198 -0.53 -10.12 -19.30
CA SER A 198 0.58 -10.57 -20.16
C SER A 198 1.20 -11.86 -19.65
N ALA A 199 1.41 -11.96 -18.33
CA ALA A 199 1.94 -13.16 -17.68
C ALA A 199 0.96 -14.34 -17.72
N LEU A 200 -0.35 -14.10 -17.88
CA LEU A 200 -1.37 -15.14 -18.13
C LEU A 200 -1.41 -15.59 -19.61
N GLY A 201 -0.64 -14.97 -20.50
CA GLY A 201 -0.54 -15.36 -21.90
C GLY A 201 -1.56 -14.70 -22.83
N VAL A 202 -2.17 -13.57 -22.44
CA VAL A 202 -3.05 -12.79 -23.32
C VAL A 202 -2.20 -12.18 -24.46
N PRO A 203 -2.39 -12.57 -25.73
CA PRO A 203 -1.58 -12.09 -26.85
C PRO A 203 -1.77 -10.57 -27.09
N GLY A 204 -0.70 -9.87 -27.44
CA GLY A 204 -0.74 -8.44 -27.82
C GLY A 204 -0.56 -7.44 -26.67
N LEU A 205 -0.36 -7.89 -25.43
CA LEU A 205 -0.14 -7.02 -24.25
C LEU A 205 1.33 -6.90 -23.82
N GLY A 206 2.23 -7.71 -24.39
CA GLY A 206 3.65 -7.59 -24.12
C GLY A 206 4.13 -6.19 -24.50
N ARG A 207 4.69 -5.45 -23.52
CA ARG A 207 5.29 -4.13 -23.75
C ARG A 207 6.32 -4.25 -24.87
N GLY A 208 5.94 -3.87 -26.08
CA GLY A 208 6.87 -3.65 -27.17
C GLY A 208 7.92 -2.66 -26.69
N GLY A 209 9.19 -3.03 -26.79
CA GLY A 209 10.30 -2.24 -26.28
C GLY A 209 10.27 -0.82 -26.83
N HIS A 210 10.14 0.14 -25.92
CA HIS A 210 10.74 1.45 -26.05
C HIS A 210 11.86 1.55 -25.02
#